data_AF-A0A1M7QAD5-F1
#
_entry.id   AF-A0A1M7QAD5-F1
#
_cell.length_a   1.000
_cell.length_b   1.000
_cell.length_c   1.000
_cell.angle_alpha   90.00
_cell.angle_beta   90.00
_cell.angle_gamma   90.00
#
_symmetry.space_group_name_H-M   'P 1'
#
loop_
_entity.id
_entity.type
_entity.pdbx_description
1 polymer ?
#
loop_
_entity_poly.entity_id
_entity_poly.type
_entity_poly.pdbx_seq_one_letter_code
_entity_poly.pdbx_strand_id
1 'polypeptide(L)'
;MSDPLLAALSGQAPAALAEDVSLATPITAPRIHGRDAVSRALRTYQDVLASPEVTARLKGDGREGAVYSASPGGRTVEILALATYDPAGPVAAVDVYGRPWPYMALLREEIAKVAPDLADPDLGTGPYAPEGPEPVWVDHPAVPPLAEDVVLYSPILTEEPSGKAVVGTVLQAAARSYDDLKVRAVLHAEGRSDFAVVIDEFVDGHVQQLVEVFTLDAGGDVAGIRVFTRPWLVTAHFRKRMYDLLHDTLGPEFWQGPDPRGPVAA
;
A
#
# COMPACT_ATOMS: atom_id res chain seq x y z
N MET A 1 -3.75 -25.76 11.03
CA MET A 1 -2.60 -25.05 11.61
C MET A 1 -2.70 -23.60 11.17
N SER A 2 -2.52 -22.63 12.07
CA SER A 2 -2.48 -21.21 11.69
C SER A 2 -1.29 -21.00 10.76
N ASP A 3 -1.49 -20.21 9.70
CA ASP A 3 -0.42 -19.89 8.76
C ASP A 3 0.66 -19.03 9.46
N PRO A 4 1.96 -19.43 9.42
CA PRO A 4 3.01 -18.71 10.14
C PRO A 4 3.19 -17.25 9.68
N LEU A 5 3.10 -16.99 8.37
CA LEU A 5 3.21 -15.64 7.82
C LEU A 5 2.03 -14.79 8.29
N LEU A 6 0.80 -15.29 8.13
CA LEU A 6 -0.38 -14.53 8.54
C LEU A 6 -0.41 -14.31 10.06
N ALA A 7 0.04 -15.27 10.85
CA ALA A 7 0.15 -15.12 12.30
C ALA A 7 1.19 -14.04 12.69
N ALA A 8 2.30 -13.94 11.95
CA ALA A 8 3.28 -12.86 12.15
C ALA A 8 2.71 -11.50 11.73
N LEU A 9 2.13 -11.40 10.52
CA LEU A 9 1.57 -10.17 9.96
C LEU A 9 0.31 -9.66 10.69
N SER A 10 -0.35 -10.51 11.47
CA SER A 10 -1.46 -10.13 12.36
C SER A 10 -1.03 -9.81 13.79
N GLY A 11 0.26 -9.93 14.12
CA GLY A 11 0.76 -9.76 15.48
C GLY A 11 0.34 -10.86 16.46
N GLN A 12 -0.16 -12.00 15.97
CA GLN A 12 -0.55 -13.17 16.76
C GLN A 12 0.63 -14.09 17.09
N ALA A 13 1.72 -14.01 16.34
CA ALA A 13 2.96 -14.76 16.58
C ALA A 13 4.18 -13.83 16.80
N PRO A 14 4.28 -13.09 17.93
CA PRO A 14 5.41 -12.20 18.21
C PRO A 14 6.78 -12.88 18.14
N ALA A 15 6.85 -14.17 18.47
CA ALA A 15 8.08 -14.95 18.42
C ALA A 15 8.63 -15.16 16.99
N ALA A 16 7.81 -14.94 15.95
CA ALA A 16 8.25 -14.95 14.55
C ALA A 16 8.95 -13.65 14.14
N LEU A 17 8.86 -12.59 14.95
CA LEU A 17 9.49 -11.30 14.70
C LEU A 17 10.86 -11.22 15.39
N ALA A 18 11.84 -10.59 14.73
CA ALA A 18 13.10 -10.21 15.34
C ALA A 18 12.88 -9.29 16.55
N GLU A 19 13.85 -9.21 17.47
CA GLU A 19 13.72 -8.35 18.65
C GLU A 19 13.66 -6.87 18.28
N ASP A 20 14.46 -6.46 17.29
CA ASP A 20 14.61 -5.13 16.74
C ASP A 20 13.75 -4.88 15.49
N VAL A 21 12.74 -5.74 15.26
CA VAL A 21 11.82 -5.62 14.12
C VAL A 21 11.27 -4.20 13.99
N SER A 22 11.10 -3.74 12.76
CA SER A 22 10.50 -2.43 12.48
C SER A 22 9.25 -2.53 11.61
N LEU A 23 8.23 -1.75 11.93
CA LEU A 23 6.96 -1.68 11.20
C LEU A 23 6.77 -0.32 10.58
N ALA A 24 6.52 -0.31 9.28
CA ALA A 24 6.05 0.81 8.52
C ALA A 24 4.54 0.69 8.30
N THR A 25 3.79 1.75 8.57
CA THR A 25 2.33 1.73 8.43
C THR A 25 1.88 2.55 7.21
N PRO A 26 0.64 2.40 6.75
CA PRO A 26 0.10 3.26 5.71
C PRO A 26 -0.30 4.64 6.25
N ILE A 27 -0.39 4.82 7.57
CA ILE A 27 -0.90 6.04 8.21
C ILE A 27 0.24 6.96 8.63
N THR A 28 1.21 6.42 9.36
CA THR A 28 2.30 7.17 9.98
C THR A 28 3.55 7.15 9.08
N ALA A 29 4.31 8.25 9.07
CA ALA A 29 5.60 8.28 8.39
C ALA A 29 6.71 7.54 9.16
N PRO A 30 6.89 7.73 10.49
CA PRO A 30 7.92 7.03 11.25
C PRO A 30 7.64 5.53 11.33
N ARG A 31 8.72 4.74 11.45
CA ARG A 31 8.59 3.32 11.77
C ARG A 31 8.38 3.11 13.26
N ILE A 32 7.64 2.06 13.58
CA ILE A 32 7.49 1.52 14.94
C ILE A 32 8.55 0.46 15.15
N HIS A 33 9.30 0.53 16.23
CA HIS A 33 10.42 -0.37 16.50
C HIS A 33 10.16 -1.28 17.71
N GLY A 34 10.70 -2.50 17.62
CA GLY A 34 10.70 -3.49 18.68
C GLY A 34 9.51 -4.44 18.61
N ARG A 35 9.78 -5.73 18.86
CA ARG A 35 8.83 -6.85 18.75
C ARG A 35 7.47 -6.56 19.39
N ASP A 36 7.46 -6.04 20.61
CA ASP A 36 6.22 -5.82 21.37
C ASP A 36 5.38 -4.68 20.80
N ALA A 37 6.02 -3.57 20.40
CA ALA A 37 5.34 -2.43 19.83
C ALA A 37 4.77 -2.77 18.44
N VAL A 38 5.57 -3.43 17.60
CA VAL A 38 5.15 -3.92 16.28
C VAL A 38 3.99 -4.91 16.41
N SER A 39 4.08 -5.90 17.32
CA SER A 39 3.01 -6.88 17.52
C SER A 39 1.71 -6.24 17.99
N ARG A 40 1.78 -5.22 18.88
CA ARG A 40 0.59 -4.47 19.32
C ARG A 40 -0.03 -3.71 18.15
N ALA A 41 0.78 -2.99 17.37
CA ALA A 41 0.29 -2.21 16.24
C ALA A 41 -0.39 -3.09 15.19
N LEU A 42 0.23 -4.22 14.80
CA LEU A 42 -0.37 -5.17 13.85
C LEU A 42 -1.71 -5.72 14.34
N ARG A 43 -1.83 -6.04 15.64
CA ARG A 43 -3.12 -6.46 16.23
C ARG A 43 -4.16 -5.34 16.17
N THR A 44 -3.80 -4.11 16.50
CA THR A 44 -4.71 -2.96 16.39
C THR A 44 -5.26 -2.81 14.97
N TYR A 45 -4.41 -2.90 13.95
CA TYR A 45 -4.88 -2.85 12.55
C TYR A 45 -5.86 -4.00 12.23
N GLN A 46 -5.55 -5.23 12.65
CA GLN A 46 -6.43 -6.39 12.41
C GLN A 46 -7.79 -6.27 13.12
N ASP A 47 -7.78 -5.78 14.37
CA ASP A 47 -8.99 -5.59 15.17
C ASP A 47 -9.88 -4.52 14.56
N VAL A 48 -9.32 -3.38 14.14
CA VAL A 48 -10.07 -2.29 13.51
C VAL A 48 -10.60 -2.68 12.12
N LEU A 49 -9.84 -3.48 11.37
CA LEU A 49 -10.32 -4.05 10.09
C LEU A 49 -11.42 -5.11 10.26
N ALA A 50 -11.72 -5.51 11.51
CA ALA A 50 -12.80 -6.41 11.86
C ALA A 50 -12.76 -7.78 11.14
N SER A 51 -11.63 -8.48 11.26
CA SER A 51 -11.37 -9.80 10.63
C SER A 51 -11.31 -9.73 9.09
N PRO A 52 -10.28 -9.06 8.52
CA PRO A 52 -10.15 -8.96 7.08
C PRO A 52 -9.93 -10.32 6.42
N GLU A 53 -10.43 -10.47 5.18
CA GLU A 53 -10.19 -11.64 4.34
C GLU A 53 -8.83 -11.55 3.65
N VAL A 54 -8.09 -12.66 3.60
CA VAL A 54 -6.84 -12.75 2.81
C VAL A 54 -7.18 -13.09 1.36
N THR A 55 -6.94 -12.15 0.43
CA THR A 55 -7.31 -12.29 -0.99
C THR A 55 -6.15 -12.69 -1.89
N ALA A 56 -4.91 -12.51 -1.41
CA ALA A 56 -3.70 -12.93 -2.12
C ALA A 56 -2.54 -13.17 -1.16
N ARG A 57 -1.62 -14.03 -1.58
CA ARG A 57 -0.29 -14.21 -0.99
C ARG A 57 0.77 -13.91 -2.02
N LEU A 58 1.82 -13.22 -1.60
CA LEU A 58 2.90 -12.76 -2.44
C LEU A 58 4.20 -13.35 -1.92
N LYS A 59 5.05 -13.84 -2.83
CA LYS A 59 6.34 -14.41 -2.49
C LYS A 59 7.42 -13.89 -3.45
N GLY A 60 8.53 -13.45 -2.89
CA GLY A 60 9.71 -13.01 -3.63
C GLY A 60 10.98 -13.41 -2.90
N ASP A 61 12.11 -12.90 -3.35
CA ASP A 61 13.40 -13.16 -2.70
C ASP A 61 13.50 -12.42 -1.36
N GLY A 62 13.66 -13.16 -0.26
CA GLY A 62 13.74 -12.63 1.11
C GLY A 62 12.48 -11.92 1.61
N ARG A 63 11.36 -11.97 0.86
CA ARG A 63 10.12 -11.27 1.20
C ARG A 63 8.89 -12.13 0.95
N GLU A 64 7.94 -12.05 1.86
CA GLU A 64 6.61 -12.63 1.71
C GLU A 64 5.55 -11.63 2.12
N GLY A 65 4.34 -11.74 1.60
CA GLY A 65 3.29 -10.81 1.93
C GLY A 65 1.89 -11.33 1.70
N ALA A 66 0.93 -10.57 2.18
CA ALA A 66 -0.48 -10.88 2.02
C ALA A 66 -1.28 -9.61 1.73
N VAL A 67 -2.29 -9.75 0.87
CA VAL A 67 -3.33 -8.74 0.66
C VAL A 67 -4.53 -9.12 1.50
N TYR A 68 -5.03 -8.14 2.23
CA TYR A 68 -6.19 -8.23 3.09
C TYR A 68 -7.27 -7.28 2.58
N SER A 69 -8.52 -7.74 2.54
CA SER A 69 -9.69 -6.94 2.20
C SER A 69 -10.67 -6.90 3.37
N ALA A 70 -11.19 -5.73 3.66
CA ALA A 70 -12.22 -5.50 4.65
C ALA A 70 -13.26 -4.51 4.10
N SER A 71 -14.45 -4.49 4.70
CA SER A 71 -15.49 -3.52 4.34
C SER A 71 -16.08 -2.82 5.57
N PRO A 72 -15.26 -2.12 6.38
CA PRO A 72 -15.77 -1.36 7.51
C PRO A 72 -16.80 -0.33 7.02
N GLY A 73 -18.02 -0.38 7.56
CA GLY A 73 -19.10 0.54 7.15
C GLY A 73 -19.56 0.39 5.69
N GLY A 74 -19.32 -0.76 5.05
CA GLY A 74 -19.74 -1.04 3.67
C GLY A 74 -18.86 -0.41 2.58
N ARG A 75 -17.68 0.11 2.95
CA ARG A 75 -16.68 0.64 2.01
C ARG A 75 -15.44 -0.26 2.02
N THR A 76 -15.02 -0.73 0.85
CA THR A 76 -13.89 -1.64 0.73
C THR A 76 -12.57 -0.94 1.04
N VAL A 77 -11.86 -1.43 2.04
CA VAL A 77 -10.48 -1.07 2.36
C VAL A 77 -9.62 -2.30 2.13
N GLU A 78 -8.50 -2.12 1.45
CA GLU A 78 -7.50 -3.17 1.32
C GLU A 78 -6.17 -2.71 1.89
N ILE A 79 -5.49 -3.63 2.58
CA ILE A 79 -4.10 -3.44 3.00
C ILE A 79 -3.23 -4.55 2.41
N LEU A 80 -1.99 -4.20 2.11
CA LEU A 80 -0.97 -5.16 1.70
C LEU A 80 0.16 -5.08 2.73
N ALA A 81 0.46 -6.20 3.38
CA ALA A 81 1.55 -6.28 4.35
C ALA A 81 2.69 -7.16 3.80
N LEU A 82 3.91 -6.64 3.79
CA LEU A 82 5.12 -7.33 3.36
C LEU A 82 6.05 -7.57 4.55
N ALA A 83 6.41 -8.81 4.80
CA ALA A 83 7.49 -9.21 5.70
C ALA A 83 8.81 -9.28 4.91
N THR A 84 9.86 -8.67 5.45
CA THR A 84 11.25 -8.90 5.06
C THR A 84 11.94 -9.71 6.14
N TYR A 85 12.59 -10.79 5.75
CA TYR A 85 13.23 -11.74 6.67
C TYR A 85 14.71 -11.42 6.88
N ASP A 86 15.20 -11.62 8.10
CA ASP A 86 16.63 -11.75 8.38
C ASP A 86 17.15 -13.07 7.76
N PRO A 87 18.39 -13.14 7.24
CA PRO A 87 19.08 -14.40 6.97
C PRO A 87 18.95 -15.50 8.06
N ALA A 88 18.81 -15.12 9.33
CA ALA A 88 18.60 -16.04 10.44
C ALA A 88 17.18 -16.63 10.52
N GLY A 89 16.22 -16.10 9.76
CA GLY A 89 14.85 -16.62 9.63
C GLY A 89 13.71 -15.79 10.25
N PRO A 90 13.91 -14.97 11.31
CA PRO A 90 12.84 -14.09 11.81
C PRO A 90 12.47 -12.95 10.86
N VAL A 91 11.28 -12.39 11.03
CA VAL A 91 10.86 -11.17 10.32
C VAL A 91 11.58 -9.96 10.92
N ALA A 92 12.42 -9.30 10.11
CA ALA A 92 13.20 -8.12 10.50
C ALA A 92 12.47 -6.80 10.22
N ALA A 93 11.61 -6.77 9.21
CA ALA A 93 10.80 -5.60 8.89
C ALA A 93 9.42 -5.99 8.35
N VAL A 94 8.42 -5.19 8.67
CA VAL A 94 7.08 -5.26 8.09
C VAL A 94 6.76 -3.91 7.46
N ASP A 95 6.38 -3.90 6.18
CA ASP A 95 5.89 -2.71 5.49
C ASP A 95 4.40 -2.92 5.15
N VAL A 96 3.52 -2.05 5.63
CA VAL A 96 2.08 -2.10 5.37
C VAL A 96 1.65 -0.93 4.51
N TYR A 97 0.96 -1.22 3.42
CA TYR A 97 0.45 -0.28 2.42
C TYR A 97 -1.08 -0.34 2.42
N GLY A 98 -1.75 0.75 2.08
CA GLY A 98 -3.22 0.83 2.15
C GLY A 98 -3.87 1.41 0.89
N ARG A 99 -5.13 1.03 0.66
CA ARG A 99 -6.02 1.64 -0.33
C ARG A 99 -7.52 1.52 0.03
N PRO A 100 -8.38 2.35 -0.58
CA PRO A 100 -8.06 3.66 -1.15
C PRO A 100 -7.96 4.70 -0.02
N TRP A 101 -7.17 5.75 -0.25
CA TRP A 101 -6.86 6.80 0.71
C TRP A 101 -8.11 7.42 1.37
N PRO A 102 -9.20 7.74 0.64
CA PRO A 102 -10.43 8.25 1.27
C PRO A 102 -11.04 7.30 2.31
N TYR A 103 -10.91 5.99 2.14
CA TYR A 103 -11.45 5.01 3.10
C TYR A 103 -10.42 4.60 4.16
N MET A 104 -9.14 4.71 3.85
CA MET A 104 -8.08 4.68 4.87
C MET A 104 -8.23 5.83 5.89
N ALA A 105 -8.87 6.94 5.51
CA ALA A 105 -9.25 8.03 6.43
C ALA A 105 -10.15 7.52 7.57
N LEU A 106 -11.15 6.71 7.22
CA LEU A 106 -12.09 6.12 8.17
C LEU A 106 -11.37 5.13 9.09
N LEU A 107 -10.48 4.32 8.53
CA LEU A 107 -9.64 3.41 9.32
C LEU A 107 -8.78 4.17 10.32
N ARG A 108 -8.17 5.28 9.89
CA ARG A 108 -7.39 6.18 10.74
C ARG A 108 -8.22 6.74 11.89
N GLU A 109 -9.44 7.19 11.63
CA GLU A 109 -10.36 7.69 12.66
C GLU A 109 -10.70 6.61 13.70
N GLU A 110 -10.93 5.36 13.28
CA GLU A 110 -11.18 4.26 14.20
C GLU A 110 -9.93 3.90 15.02
N ILE A 111 -8.74 3.87 14.39
CA ILE A 111 -7.46 3.68 15.09
C ILE A 111 -7.25 4.79 16.12
N ALA A 112 -7.55 6.04 15.78
CA ALA A 112 -7.37 7.18 16.70
C ALA A 112 -8.17 7.04 18.01
N LYS A 113 -9.30 6.33 17.99
CA LYS A 113 -10.13 6.08 19.18
C LYS A 113 -9.49 5.09 20.16
N VAL A 114 -8.66 4.18 19.68
CA VAL A 114 -8.11 3.06 20.47
C VAL A 114 -6.60 3.11 20.66
N ALA A 115 -5.88 3.72 19.72
CA ALA A 115 -4.43 3.86 19.68
C ALA A 115 -4.06 5.18 18.94
N PRO A 116 -4.25 6.34 19.59
CA PRO A 116 -4.06 7.65 18.96
C PRO A 116 -2.63 7.88 18.42
N ASP A 117 -1.63 7.25 19.05
CA ASP A 117 -0.24 7.26 18.61
C ASP A 117 -0.02 6.58 17.24
N LEU A 118 -0.89 5.65 16.85
CA LEU A 118 -0.86 4.98 15.55
C LEU A 118 -1.65 5.74 14.46
N ALA A 119 -2.38 6.78 14.84
CA ALA A 119 -3.20 7.59 13.95
C ALA A 119 -2.63 9.00 13.69
N ASP A 120 -1.52 9.35 14.33
CA ASP A 120 -0.84 10.64 14.17
C ASP A 120 -0.02 10.67 12.86
N PRO A 121 -0.36 11.51 11.88
CA PRO A 121 0.32 11.57 10.59
C PRO A 121 1.55 12.46 10.59
N ASP A 122 2.16 12.74 11.75
CA ASP A 122 3.41 13.49 11.78
C ASP A 122 4.40 12.92 10.76
N LEU A 123 4.98 13.83 9.99
CA LEU A 123 5.94 13.54 8.93
C LEU A 123 7.37 13.76 9.34
N GLY A 124 7.60 14.21 10.57
CA GLY A 124 8.80 14.97 10.82
C GLY A 124 8.79 16.25 9.97
N THR A 125 9.49 17.26 10.43
CA THR A 125 9.64 18.51 9.68
C THR A 125 10.62 18.30 8.53
N GLY A 126 10.16 18.06 7.29
CA GLY A 126 11.01 18.00 6.11
C GLY A 126 10.54 17.06 4.99
N PRO A 127 11.34 16.89 3.92
CA PRO A 127 11.09 15.87 2.91
C PRO A 127 11.11 14.47 3.55
N TYR A 128 10.10 13.64 3.24
CA TYR A 128 10.00 12.30 3.81
C TYR A 128 10.96 11.35 3.08
N ALA A 129 11.89 10.77 3.84
CA ALA A 129 12.73 9.68 3.41
C ALA A 129 12.38 8.42 4.23
N PRO A 130 12.17 7.25 3.61
CA PRO A 130 11.80 6.06 4.35
C PRO A 130 12.95 5.59 5.24
N GLU A 131 12.64 5.35 6.51
CA GLU A 131 13.53 4.58 7.39
C GLU A 131 13.41 3.08 7.07
N GLY A 132 14.38 2.30 7.57
CA GLY A 132 14.36 0.83 7.50
C GLY A 132 15.54 0.24 6.75
N PRO A 133 15.45 -1.04 6.35
CA PRO A 133 16.51 -1.71 5.61
C PRO A 133 16.84 -0.97 4.32
N GLU A 134 18.12 -0.80 4.05
CA GLU A 134 18.59 -0.16 2.82
C GLU A 134 18.03 -0.90 1.60
N PRO A 135 17.36 -0.19 0.67
CA PRO A 135 16.76 -0.83 -0.48
C PRO A 135 17.86 -1.37 -1.41
N VAL A 136 17.66 -2.62 -1.84
CA VAL A 136 18.35 -3.16 -3.02
C VAL A 136 17.49 -2.84 -4.23
N TRP A 137 18.07 -2.15 -5.20
CA TRP A 137 17.38 -1.81 -6.44
C TRP A 137 17.49 -2.97 -7.44
N VAL A 138 16.37 -3.29 -8.06
CA VAL A 138 16.29 -4.29 -9.14
C VAL A 138 15.74 -3.63 -10.40
N ASP A 139 15.92 -4.30 -11.53
CA ASP A 139 15.34 -3.83 -12.79
C ASP A 139 13.82 -3.86 -12.73
N HIS A 140 13.19 -2.86 -13.35
CA HIS A 140 11.75 -2.86 -13.52
C HIS A 140 11.36 -4.02 -14.44
N PRO A 141 10.40 -4.89 -14.03
CA PRO A 141 9.97 -5.97 -14.89
C PRO A 141 9.27 -5.42 -16.14
N ALA A 142 9.34 -6.14 -17.25
CA ALA A 142 8.48 -5.83 -18.38
C ALA A 142 7.02 -6.04 -17.98
N VAL A 143 6.20 -4.98 -18.04
CA VAL A 143 4.76 -5.07 -17.77
C VAL A 143 4.05 -5.42 -19.08
N PRO A 144 3.19 -6.45 -19.11
CA PRO A 144 2.40 -6.78 -20.29
C PRO A 144 1.46 -5.64 -20.72
N PRO A 145 0.94 -5.67 -21.96
CA PRO A 145 -0.07 -4.71 -22.41
C PRO A 145 -1.33 -4.73 -21.53
N LEU A 146 -2.04 -3.60 -21.50
CA LEU A 146 -3.36 -3.54 -20.87
C LEU A 146 -4.40 -4.29 -21.71
N ALA A 147 -5.19 -5.13 -21.06
CA ALA A 147 -6.41 -5.68 -21.61
C ALA A 147 -7.43 -4.57 -21.92
N GLU A 148 -8.36 -4.81 -22.83
CA GLU A 148 -9.34 -3.80 -23.24
C GLU A 148 -10.28 -3.38 -22.09
N ASP A 149 -10.62 -4.32 -21.20
CA ASP A 149 -11.51 -4.15 -20.05
C ASP A 149 -10.77 -4.01 -18.71
N VAL A 150 -9.47 -3.65 -18.75
CA VAL A 150 -8.63 -3.48 -17.55
C VAL A 150 -9.29 -2.61 -16.48
N VAL A 151 -9.15 -2.99 -15.21
CA VAL A 151 -9.65 -2.23 -14.05
C VAL A 151 -8.49 -1.70 -13.21
N LEU A 152 -8.53 -0.42 -12.87
CA LEU A 152 -7.60 0.21 -11.95
C LEU A 152 -8.20 0.32 -10.55
N TYR A 153 -7.64 -0.44 -9.63
CA TYR A 153 -7.90 -0.36 -8.20
C TYR A 153 -6.96 0.68 -7.60
N SER A 154 -7.31 1.95 -7.81
CA SER A 154 -6.51 3.12 -7.44
C SER A 154 -6.30 3.25 -5.92
N PRO A 155 -5.17 3.83 -5.48
CA PRO A 155 -4.94 4.12 -4.07
C PRO A 155 -5.59 5.44 -3.64
N ILE A 156 -6.14 6.25 -4.55
CA ILE A 156 -6.62 7.61 -4.25
C ILE A 156 -8.04 7.91 -4.71
N LEU A 157 -8.61 7.08 -5.59
CA LEU A 157 -9.96 7.23 -6.12
C LEU A 157 -10.95 6.35 -5.34
N THR A 158 -12.20 6.81 -5.23
CA THR A 158 -13.28 6.08 -4.54
C THR A 158 -14.03 5.08 -5.42
N GLU A 159 -13.96 5.29 -6.73
CA GLU A 159 -14.48 4.38 -7.77
C GLU A 159 -13.30 3.82 -8.58
N GLU A 160 -13.54 2.71 -9.28
CA GLU A 160 -12.51 1.96 -10.01
C GLU A 160 -12.58 2.28 -11.51
N PRO A 161 -11.64 3.07 -12.06
CA PRO A 161 -11.64 3.34 -13.49
C PRO A 161 -11.47 2.04 -14.28
N SER A 162 -12.29 1.86 -15.30
CA SER A 162 -12.29 0.66 -16.13
C SER A 162 -12.15 0.98 -17.61
N GLY A 163 -11.52 0.07 -18.34
CA GLY A 163 -11.28 0.17 -19.77
C GLY A 163 -9.94 0.84 -20.09
N LYS A 164 -9.26 0.29 -21.07
CA LYS A 164 -7.89 0.65 -21.46
C LYS A 164 -7.66 2.14 -21.70
N ALA A 165 -8.61 2.83 -22.34
CA ALA A 165 -8.49 4.25 -22.61
C ALA A 165 -8.52 5.10 -21.33
N VAL A 166 -9.44 4.80 -20.42
CA VAL A 166 -9.58 5.54 -19.15
C VAL A 166 -8.40 5.22 -18.24
N VAL A 167 -8.11 3.93 -18.04
CA VAL A 167 -6.98 3.49 -17.20
C VAL A 167 -5.66 4.03 -17.73
N GLY A 168 -5.42 3.95 -19.05
CA GLY A 168 -4.23 4.51 -19.68
C GLY A 168 -4.07 6.02 -19.45
N THR A 169 -5.17 6.78 -19.44
CA THR A 169 -5.15 8.22 -19.12
C THR A 169 -4.75 8.47 -17.67
N VAL A 170 -5.28 7.67 -16.73
CA VAL A 170 -4.93 7.78 -15.31
C VAL A 170 -3.45 7.43 -15.08
N LEU A 171 -2.95 6.35 -15.69
CA LEU A 171 -1.53 5.96 -15.59
C LEU A 171 -0.59 7.01 -16.20
N GLN A 172 -0.98 7.64 -17.32
CA GLN A 172 -0.21 8.74 -17.90
C GLN A 172 -0.15 9.97 -16.98
N ALA A 173 -1.24 10.28 -16.27
CA ALA A 173 -1.24 11.33 -15.27
C ALA A 173 -0.35 10.97 -14.07
N ALA A 174 -0.39 9.72 -13.59
CA ALA A 174 0.47 9.23 -12.53
C ALA A 174 1.96 9.32 -12.91
N ALA A 175 2.33 8.93 -14.13
CA ALA A 175 3.70 9.05 -14.64
C ALA A 175 4.22 10.49 -14.73
N ARG A 176 3.34 11.50 -14.68
CA ARG A 176 3.71 12.94 -14.62
C ARG A 176 3.78 13.47 -13.19
N SER A 177 3.51 12.64 -12.21
CA SER A 177 3.40 13.04 -10.81
C SER A 177 4.71 12.90 -10.02
N TYR A 178 5.63 12.04 -10.48
CA TYR A 178 6.92 11.77 -9.87
C TYR A 178 8.08 12.09 -10.82
N ASP A 179 9.26 12.33 -10.26
CA ASP A 179 10.50 12.66 -10.98
C ASP A 179 11.33 11.42 -11.32
N ASP A 180 11.29 10.42 -10.45
CA ASP A 180 12.03 9.16 -10.60
C ASP A 180 11.25 8.01 -9.93
N LEU A 181 11.55 6.78 -10.37
CA LEU A 181 10.97 5.55 -9.88
C LEU A 181 12.07 4.51 -9.71
N LYS A 182 12.05 3.79 -8.58
CA LYS A 182 13.00 2.72 -8.28
C LYS A 182 12.28 1.48 -7.77
N VAL A 183 12.62 0.31 -8.33
CA VAL A 183 12.02 -0.97 -7.94
C VAL A 183 12.84 -1.62 -6.85
N ARG A 184 12.20 -1.95 -5.71
CA ARG A 184 12.79 -2.63 -4.55
C ARG A 184 12.64 -4.14 -4.62
N ALA A 185 11.58 -4.64 -5.27
CA ALA A 185 11.27 -6.06 -5.34
C ALA A 185 10.27 -6.35 -6.44
N VAL A 186 10.31 -7.59 -6.92
CA VAL A 186 9.21 -8.24 -7.63
C VAL A 186 8.79 -9.46 -6.82
N LEU A 187 7.49 -9.60 -6.58
CA LEU A 187 6.89 -10.76 -5.93
C LEU A 187 5.89 -11.42 -6.88
N HIS A 188 5.63 -12.70 -6.67
CA HIS A 188 4.65 -13.46 -7.43
C HIS A 188 3.50 -13.88 -6.53
N ALA A 189 2.28 -13.87 -7.07
CA ALA A 189 1.13 -14.39 -6.36
C ALA A 189 1.18 -15.92 -6.30
N GLU A 190 1.00 -16.49 -5.12
CA GLU A 190 1.00 -17.94 -4.98
C GLU A 190 -0.16 -18.58 -5.76
N GLY A 191 0.17 -19.54 -6.63
CA GLY A 191 -0.82 -20.27 -7.42
C GLY A 191 -1.46 -19.50 -8.58
N ARG A 192 -0.98 -18.29 -8.91
CA ARG A 192 -1.46 -17.47 -10.02
C ARG A 192 -0.29 -16.91 -10.84
N SER A 193 -0.57 -16.43 -12.05
CA SER A 193 0.41 -15.74 -12.90
C SER A 193 0.59 -14.26 -12.54
N ASP A 194 -0.21 -13.75 -11.59
CA ASP A 194 -0.12 -12.38 -11.10
C ASP A 194 1.24 -12.11 -10.45
N PHE A 195 1.64 -10.85 -10.49
CA PHE A 195 2.87 -10.40 -9.86
C PHE A 195 2.67 -9.04 -9.19
N ALA A 196 3.54 -8.72 -8.26
CA ALA A 196 3.57 -7.46 -7.56
C ALA A 196 4.93 -6.80 -7.69
N VAL A 197 4.95 -5.47 -7.83
CA VAL A 197 6.17 -4.67 -7.92
C VAL A 197 6.19 -3.70 -6.74
N VAL A 198 7.24 -3.75 -5.94
CA VAL A 198 7.45 -2.85 -4.79
C VAL A 198 8.32 -1.70 -5.23
N ILE A 199 7.84 -0.48 -5.07
CA ILE A 199 8.39 0.69 -5.73
C ILE A 199 8.54 1.83 -4.72
N ASP A 200 9.63 2.58 -4.88
CA ASP A 200 9.79 3.92 -4.34
C ASP A 200 9.68 4.94 -5.49
N GLU A 201 8.71 5.84 -5.41
CA GLU A 201 8.50 6.99 -6.30
C GLU A 201 8.97 8.27 -5.62
N PHE A 202 9.71 9.11 -6.34
CA PHE A 202 10.25 10.36 -5.81
C PHE A 202 9.40 11.55 -6.27
N VAL A 203 8.78 12.25 -5.33
CA VAL A 203 7.81 13.33 -5.59
C VAL A 203 8.15 14.55 -4.74
N ASP A 204 8.59 15.64 -5.37
CA ASP A 204 8.82 16.94 -4.70
C ASP A 204 9.73 16.82 -3.45
N GLY A 205 10.72 15.92 -3.50
CA GLY A 205 11.65 15.61 -2.40
C GLY A 205 11.16 14.56 -1.40
N HIS A 206 9.90 14.13 -1.48
CA HIS A 206 9.36 13.02 -0.70
C HIS A 206 9.51 11.69 -1.45
N VAL A 207 9.56 10.59 -0.71
CA VAL A 207 9.46 9.24 -1.27
C VAL A 207 8.08 8.66 -1.01
N GLN A 208 7.28 8.46 -2.05
CA GLN A 208 6.08 7.65 -1.97
C GLN A 208 6.46 6.18 -2.14
N GLN A 209 6.10 5.34 -1.18
CA GLN A 209 6.32 3.90 -1.31
C GLN A 209 5.01 3.24 -1.71
N LEU A 210 5.06 2.38 -2.70
CA LEU A 210 3.88 1.70 -3.20
C LEU A 210 4.15 0.26 -3.60
N VAL A 211 3.06 -0.49 -3.69
CA VAL A 211 3.06 -1.83 -4.28
C VAL A 211 1.99 -1.86 -5.36
N GLU A 212 2.38 -2.19 -6.57
CA GLU A 212 1.47 -2.45 -7.68
C GLU A 212 1.30 -3.95 -7.85
N VAL A 213 0.07 -4.45 -7.77
CA VAL A 213 -0.28 -5.85 -8.02
C VAL A 213 -0.99 -5.93 -9.37
N PHE A 214 -0.40 -6.67 -10.30
CA PHE A 214 -0.89 -6.90 -11.64
C PHE A 214 -1.58 -8.25 -11.73
N THR A 215 -2.87 -8.24 -12.05
CA THR A 215 -3.65 -9.43 -12.38
C THR A 215 -3.69 -9.61 -13.88
N LEU A 216 -3.34 -10.80 -14.35
CA LEU A 216 -3.32 -11.13 -15.78
C LEU A 216 -4.57 -11.91 -16.19
N ASP A 217 -5.08 -11.65 -17.39
CA ASP A 217 -6.10 -12.51 -17.99
C ASP A 217 -5.50 -13.81 -18.57
N ALA A 218 -6.36 -14.63 -19.17
CA ALA A 218 -5.94 -15.88 -19.81
C ALA A 218 -5.03 -15.67 -21.05
N GLY A 219 -5.04 -14.47 -21.64
CA GLY A 219 -4.15 -14.07 -22.73
C GLY A 219 -2.78 -13.57 -22.24
N GLY A 220 -2.63 -13.33 -20.94
CA GLY A 220 -1.43 -12.75 -20.34
C GLY A 220 -1.39 -11.22 -20.38
N ASP A 221 -2.48 -10.57 -20.80
CA ASP A 221 -2.63 -9.12 -20.75
C ASP A 221 -3.06 -8.69 -19.33
N VAL A 222 -2.75 -7.44 -18.96
CA VAL A 222 -3.10 -6.89 -17.65
C VAL A 222 -4.59 -6.59 -17.59
N ALA A 223 -5.33 -7.41 -16.84
CA ALA A 223 -6.76 -7.25 -16.57
C ALA A 223 -7.04 -6.39 -15.33
N GLY A 224 -6.09 -6.31 -14.40
CA GLY A 224 -6.23 -5.51 -13.20
C GLY A 224 -4.91 -4.93 -12.72
N ILE A 225 -4.94 -3.68 -12.29
CA ILE A 225 -3.82 -3.02 -11.61
C ILE A 225 -4.32 -2.56 -10.25
N ARG A 226 -3.73 -3.06 -9.17
CA ARG A 226 -4.08 -2.67 -7.81
C ARG A 226 -2.91 -2.05 -7.11
N VAL A 227 -3.07 -0.80 -6.72
CA VAL A 227 -1.98 0.01 -6.17
C VAL A 227 -2.27 0.30 -4.70
N PHE A 228 -1.28 0.02 -3.86
CA PHE A 228 -1.29 0.33 -2.43
C PHE A 228 -0.19 1.32 -2.15
N THR A 229 -0.42 2.29 -1.29
CA THR A 229 0.58 3.35 -1.04
C THR A 229 0.80 3.59 0.45
N ARG A 230 1.94 4.23 0.75
CA ARG A 230 2.27 4.83 2.04
C ARG A 230 3.35 5.92 1.86
N PRO A 231 3.56 6.79 2.88
CA PRO A 231 2.68 7.05 4.02
C PRO A 231 1.52 7.98 3.65
N TRP A 232 0.52 8.05 4.52
CA TRP A 232 -0.74 8.81 4.35
C TRP A 232 -0.58 10.18 3.72
N LEU A 233 0.31 11.02 4.25
CA LEU A 233 0.42 12.40 3.81
C LEU A 233 1.07 12.51 2.42
N VAL A 234 2.07 11.68 2.12
CA VAL A 234 2.67 11.65 0.78
C VAL A 234 1.61 11.20 -0.24
N THR A 235 0.81 10.18 0.10
CA THR A 235 -0.34 9.76 -0.72
C THR A 235 -1.39 10.88 -0.88
N ALA A 236 -1.60 11.70 0.14
CA ALA A 236 -2.51 12.84 0.04
C ALA A 236 -2.00 13.92 -0.93
N HIS A 237 -0.70 14.21 -0.93
CA HIS A 237 -0.08 15.09 -1.94
C HIS A 237 -0.22 14.53 -3.35
N PHE A 238 0.04 13.23 -3.51
CA PHE A 238 -0.19 12.54 -4.77
C PHE A 238 -1.66 12.64 -5.22
N ARG A 239 -2.62 12.42 -4.32
CA ARG A 239 -4.06 12.58 -4.60
C ARG A 239 -4.40 13.97 -5.09
N LYS A 240 -3.87 15.01 -4.45
CA LYS A 240 -4.07 16.41 -4.87
C LYS A 240 -3.54 16.66 -6.28
N ARG A 241 -2.31 16.23 -6.57
CA ARG A 241 -1.70 16.38 -7.90
C ARG A 241 -2.48 15.64 -8.97
N MET A 242 -2.97 14.44 -8.66
CA MET A 242 -3.82 13.66 -9.56
C MET A 242 -5.17 14.32 -9.80
N TYR A 243 -5.78 14.95 -8.78
CA TYR A 243 -7.00 15.73 -8.95
C TYR A 243 -6.79 16.90 -9.93
N ASP A 244 -5.71 17.67 -9.77
CA ASP A 244 -5.39 18.79 -10.65
C ASP A 244 -5.24 18.35 -12.12
N LEU A 245 -4.72 17.14 -12.36
CA LEU A 245 -4.54 16.57 -13.69
C LEU A 245 -5.82 15.94 -14.29
N LEU A 246 -6.72 15.41 -13.45
CA LEU A 246 -7.78 14.50 -13.91
C LEU A 246 -9.20 14.93 -13.58
N HIS A 247 -9.44 15.99 -12.80
CA HIS A 247 -10.81 16.37 -12.39
C HIS A 247 -11.74 16.75 -13.55
N ASP A 248 -11.18 17.22 -14.68
CA ASP A 248 -11.96 17.48 -15.90
C ASP A 248 -12.24 16.20 -16.73
N THR A 249 -11.53 15.11 -16.43
CA THR A 249 -11.63 13.82 -17.15
C THR A 249 -12.44 12.78 -16.37
N LEU A 250 -12.25 12.74 -15.05
CA LEU A 250 -12.94 11.83 -14.13
C LEU A 250 -14.05 12.59 -13.41
N GLY A 251 -15.24 12.00 -13.37
CA GLY A 251 -16.39 12.58 -12.69
C GLY A 251 -16.19 12.74 -11.17
N PRO A 252 -17.04 13.54 -10.52
CA PRO A 252 -16.95 13.81 -9.09
C PRO A 252 -17.06 12.54 -8.21
N GLU A 253 -17.68 11.49 -8.72
CA GLU A 253 -17.80 10.18 -8.05
C GLU A 253 -16.45 9.55 -7.71
N PHE A 254 -15.39 9.82 -8.47
CA PHE A 254 -14.04 9.30 -8.21
C PHE A 254 -13.32 10.04 -7.08
N TRP A 255 -13.81 11.22 -6.67
CA TRP A 255 -13.12 12.14 -5.79
C TRP A 255 -13.82 12.34 -4.43
N GLN A 256 -14.69 11.40 -4.04
CA GLN A 256 -15.38 11.46 -2.75
C GLN A 256 -14.40 11.37 -1.56
N GLY A 257 -14.87 11.74 -0.37
CA GLY A 257 -14.08 11.80 0.86
C GLY A 257 -13.49 13.18 1.13
N PRO A 258 -12.36 13.28 1.86
CA PRO A 258 -11.74 14.57 2.17
C PRO A 258 -11.42 15.37 0.89
N ASP A 259 -11.58 16.71 0.93
CA ASP A 259 -11.36 17.57 -0.24
C ASP A 259 -9.91 17.44 -0.75
N PRO A 260 -9.67 16.98 -1.99
CA PRO A 260 -8.34 16.89 -2.58
C PRO A 260 -7.58 18.22 -2.59
N ARG A 261 -8.28 19.35 -2.57
CA ARG A 261 -7.71 20.71 -2.61
C ARG A 261 -7.52 21.30 -1.21
N GLY A 262 -8.09 20.67 -0.19
CA GLY A 262 -7.96 21.10 1.20
C GLY A 262 -6.51 21.06 1.68
N PRO A 263 -6.18 21.73 2.80
CA PRO A 263 -4.90 21.50 3.45
C PRO A 263 -4.76 20.01 3.76
N VAL A 264 -3.59 19.44 3.50
CA VAL A 264 -3.33 18.07 3.91
C VAL A 264 -3.24 18.08 5.43
N ALA A 265 -4.31 17.66 6.10
CA ALA A 265 -4.33 17.58 7.55
C ALA A 265 -3.35 16.50 8.00
N ALA A 266 -2.35 16.93 8.77
CA ALA A 266 -1.78 16.07 9.81
C ALA A 266 -2.90 15.76 10.79
#